data_AF-A0A8T5A691-F1
#
_entry.id   AF-A0A8T5A691-F1
#
_cell.length_a   1.000
_cell.length_b   1.000
_cell.length_c   1.000
_cell.angle_alpha   90.00
_cell.angle_beta   90.00
_cell.angle_gamma   90.00
#
_symmetry.space_group_name_H-M   'P 1'
#
loop_
_entity.id
_entity.type
_entity.pdbx_description
1 polymer ?
#
loop_
_entity_poly.entity_id
_entity_poly.type
_entity_poly.pdbx_seq_one_letter_code
_entity_poly.pdbx_strand_id
1 'polypeptide(L)'
;MASKDQIIGALILIVCLVIAVGYVVILVYPKALADLFNSNPDEVRFWAVAIVVLIAFLAVMFIGAWIGWTMATTPPPKPIEEIEVEEAKEKGSEGEKSEG
;
A
#
# COMPACT_ATOMS: atom_id res chain seq x y z
N MET A 1 31.76 3.90 -14.64
CA MET A 1 31.19 4.03 -13.28
C MET A 1 29.69 3.95 -13.43
N ALA A 2 29.06 2.88 -12.94
CA ALA A 2 27.59 2.78 -13.00
C ALA A 2 26.99 3.93 -12.17
N SER A 3 25.96 4.60 -12.71
CA SER A 3 25.24 5.61 -11.94
C SER A 3 24.69 4.97 -10.66
N LYS A 4 24.65 5.73 -9.57
CA LYS A 4 24.14 5.27 -8.27
C LYS A 4 22.72 4.71 -8.41
N ASP A 5 21.92 5.35 -9.24
CA ASP A 5 20.54 4.92 -9.54
C ASP A 5 20.49 3.60 -10.32
N GLN A 6 21.45 3.37 -11.22
CA GLN A 6 21.56 2.13 -11.98
C GLN A 6 22.00 0.96 -11.08
N ILE A 7 22.85 1.23 -10.08
CA ILE A 7 23.24 0.23 -9.08
C ILE A 7 22.04 -0.14 -8.22
N ILE A 8 21.27 0.85 -7.76
CA ILE A 8 20.06 0.61 -6.95
C ILE A 8 19.03 -0.19 -7.75
N GLY A 9 18.78 0.19 -9.01
CA GLY A 9 17.88 -0.55 -9.90
C GLY A 9 18.35 -1.99 -10.15
N ALA A 10 19.64 -2.19 -10.41
CA ALA A 10 20.19 -3.53 -10.62
C ALA A 10 20.13 -4.40 -9.36
N LEU A 11 20.39 -3.83 -8.18
CA LEU A 11 20.26 -4.55 -6.90
C LEU A 11 18.82 -5.00 -6.66
N ILE A 12 17.85 -4.11 -6.87
CA ILE A 12 16.42 -4.45 -6.70
C ILE A 12 16.01 -5.55 -7.69
N LEU A 13 16.43 -5.47 -8.96
CA LEU A 13 16.17 -6.52 -9.96
C LEU A 13 16.71 -7.86 -9.48
N ILE A 14 17.98 -7.92 -9.07
CA ILE A 14 18.62 -9.15 -8.62
C ILE A 14 17.88 -9.73 -7.42
N VAL A 15 17.52 -8.91 -6.43
CA VAL A 15 16.77 -9.36 -5.25
C VAL A 15 15.41 -9.93 -5.66
N CYS A 16 14.64 -9.22 -6.50
CA CYS A 16 13.36 -9.71 -6.99
C CYS A 16 13.50 -11.03 -7.77
N LEU A 17 14.52 -11.14 -8.63
CA LEU A 17 14.76 -12.33 -9.43
C LEU A 17 15.14 -13.52 -8.54
N VAL A 18 16.00 -13.32 -7.54
CA VAL A 18 16.39 -14.36 -6.58
C VAL A 18 15.18 -14.84 -5.78
N ILE A 19 14.33 -13.92 -5.30
CA ILE A 19 13.10 -14.28 -4.58
C ILE A 19 12.15 -15.06 -5.49
N ALA A 20 11.95 -14.62 -6.73
CA ALA A 20 11.08 -15.29 -7.69
C ALA A 20 11.56 -16.71 -8.02
N VAL A 21 12.84 -16.87 -8.33
CA VAL A 21 13.44 -18.18 -8.62
C VAL A 21 13.40 -19.07 -7.37
N GLY A 22 13.75 -18.53 -6.21
CA GLY A 22 13.69 -19.26 -4.93
C GLY A 22 12.28 -19.76 -4.62
N TYR A 23 11.25 -18.93 -4.82
CA TYR A 23 9.86 -19.32 -4.63
C TYR A 23 9.44 -20.46 -5.57
N VAL A 24 9.78 -20.38 -6.85
CA VAL A 24 9.49 -21.44 -7.83
C VAL A 24 10.19 -22.75 -7.43
N VAL A 25 11.46 -22.69 -7.04
CA VAL A 25 12.21 -23.88 -6.62
C VAL A 25 11.58 -24.52 -5.39
N ILE A 26 11.16 -23.72 -4.39
CA ILE A 26 10.47 -24.23 -3.19
C ILE A 26 9.16 -24.94 -3.55
N LEU A 27 8.39 -24.41 -4.51
CA LEU A 27 7.14 -25.03 -4.91
C LEU A 27 7.32 -26.31 -5.75
N VAL A 28 8.33 -26.36 -6.62
CA VAL A 28 8.60 -27.52 -7.47
C VAL A 28 9.33 -28.63 -6.70
N TYR A 29 10.21 -28.27 -5.77
CA TYR A 29 11.02 -29.19 -4.97
C TYR A 29 10.86 -28.95 -3.47
N PRO A 30 9.66 -29.16 -2.89
CA PRO A 30 9.40 -28.91 -1.47
C PRO A 30 10.22 -29.81 -0.54
N LYS A 31 10.69 -30.97 -1.03
CA LYS A 31 11.58 -31.88 -0.30
C LYS A 31 12.89 -31.21 0.12
N ALA A 32 13.47 -30.36 -0.72
CA ALA A 32 14.74 -29.71 -0.40
C ALA A 32 14.63 -28.79 0.84
N LEU A 33 13.49 -28.12 0.99
CA LEU A 33 13.22 -27.26 2.15
C LEU A 33 12.73 -28.10 3.35
N ALA A 34 11.93 -29.13 3.10
CA ALA A 34 11.47 -30.08 4.11
C ALA A 34 12.63 -30.79 4.82
N ASP A 35 13.64 -31.24 4.08
CA ASP A 35 14.84 -31.88 4.63
C ASP A 35 15.68 -30.88 5.45
N LEU A 36 15.75 -29.62 5.02
CA LEU A 36 16.48 -28.57 5.74
C LEU A 36 15.82 -28.20 7.08
N PHE A 37 14.49 -28.24 7.14
CA PHE A 37 13.70 -27.87 8.32
C PHE A 37 13.09 -29.08 9.05
N ASN A 38 13.49 -30.31 8.69
CA ASN A 38 12.97 -31.57 9.23
C ASN A 38 11.42 -31.60 9.34
N SER A 39 10.76 -31.05 8.33
CA SER A 39 9.30 -30.80 8.29
C SER A 39 8.65 -31.59 7.16
N ASN A 40 7.32 -31.71 7.15
CA ASN A 40 6.63 -32.43 6.08
C ASN A 40 6.61 -31.61 4.77
N PRO A 41 6.89 -32.23 3.60
CA PRO A 41 6.94 -31.51 2.32
C PRO A 41 5.59 -30.92 1.90
N ASP A 42 4.47 -31.57 2.27
CA ASP A 42 3.13 -31.05 1.97
C ASP A 42 2.80 -29.81 2.79
N GLU A 43 3.21 -29.79 4.05
CA GLU A 43 3.03 -28.64 4.95
C GLU A 43 3.85 -27.44 4.48
N VAL A 44 5.11 -27.68 4.09
CA VAL A 44 5.98 -26.65 3.50
C VAL A 44 5.35 -26.03 2.25
N ARG A 45 4.81 -26.87 1.34
CA ARG A 45 4.20 -26.37 0.10
C ARG A 45 2.94 -25.54 0.39
N PHE A 46 2.13 -25.98 1.35
CA PHE A 46 0.95 -25.24 1.79
C PHE A 46 1.34 -23.88 2.37
N TRP A 47 2.27 -23.84 3.32
CA TRP A 47 2.72 -22.60 3.95
C TRP A 47 3.40 -21.64 2.98
N ALA A 48 4.20 -22.15 2.03
CA ALA A 48 4.83 -21.32 1.01
C ALA A 48 3.80 -20.52 0.20
N VAL A 49 2.72 -21.17 -0.26
CA VAL A 49 1.63 -20.50 -0.97
C VAL A 49 0.80 -19.63 -0.03
N ALA A 50 0.47 -20.15 1.15
CA ALA A 50 -0.37 -19.46 2.12
C ALA A 50 0.23 -18.11 2.56
N ILE A 51 1.54 -18.03 2.76
CA ILE A 51 2.21 -16.77 3.14
C ILE A 51 2.07 -15.71 2.05
N VAL A 52 2.31 -16.06 0.78
CA VAL A 52 2.19 -15.10 -0.34
C VAL A 52 0.76 -14.60 -0.48
N VAL A 53 -0.22 -15.52 -0.42
CA VAL A 53 -1.65 -15.18 -0.49
C VAL A 53 -2.06 -14.33 0.71
N LEU A 54 -1.58 -14.66 1.92
CA LEU A 54 -1.87 -13.91 3.15
C LEU A 54 -1.35 -12.48 3.05
N ILE A 55 -0.11 -12.28 2.56
CA ILE A 55 0.46 -10.94 2.39
C ILE A 55 -0.38 -10.13 1.39
N ALA A 56 -0.76 -10.72 0.26
CA ALA A 56 -1.61 -10.06 -0.73
C ALA A 56 -2.99 -9.71 -0.13
N PHE A 57 -3.60 -10.63 0.61
CA PHE A 57 -4.87 -10.42 1.29
C PHE A 57 -4.78 -9.30 2.34
N LEU A 58 -3.75 -9.31 3.18
CA LEU A 58 -3.51 -8.27 4.19
C LEU A 58 -3.29 -6.90 3.55
N ALA A 59 -2.58 -6.83 2.42
CA ALA A 59 -2.40 -5.57 1.70
C ALA A 59 -3.76 -4.99 1.24
N VAL A 60 -4.65 -5.82 0.69
CA VAL A 60 -5.99 -5.39 0.28
C VAL A 60 -6.84 -4.97 1.49
N MET A 61 -6.82 -5.76 2.56
CA MET A 61 -7.54 -5.43 3.80
C MET A 61 -7.02 -4.15 4.45
N PHE A 62 -5.71 -3.92 4.42
CA PHE A 62 -5.11 -2.70 4.93
C PHE A 62 -5.57 -1.47 4.14
N ILE A 63 -5.65 -1.56 2.80
CA ILE A 63 -6.19 -0.48 1.97
C ILE A 63 -7.67 -0.21 2.33
N GLY A 64 -8.49 -1.25 2.45
CA GLY A 64 -9.90 -1.11 2.83
C GLY A 64 -10.08 -0.49 4.22
N ALA A 65 -9.28 -0.93 5.19
CA ALA A 65 -9.26 -0.37 6.54
C ALA A 65 -8.81 1.10 6.54
N TRP A 66 -7.80 1.45 5.74
CA TRP A 66 -7.34 2.83 5.60
C TRP A 66 -8.43 3.74 5.01
N ILE A 67 -9.11 3.29 3.94
CA ILE A 67 -10.23 4.05 3.35
C ILE A 67 -11.35 4.21 4.37
N GLY A 68 -11.76 3.13 5.04
CA GLY A 68 -12.78 3.18 6.09
C GLY A 68 -12.40 4.13 7.23
N TRP A 69 -11.13 4.14 7.64
CA TRP A 69 -10.60 5.07 8.64
C TRP A 69 -10.70 6.52 8.17
N THR A 70 -10.34 6.82 6.92
CA THR A 70 -10.45 8.19 6.39
C THR A 70 -11.91 8.65 6.31
N MET A 71 -12.85 7.82 5.88
CA MET A 71 -14.27 8.19 5.84
C MET A 71 -14.88 8.39 7.23
N ALA A 72 -14.49 7.57 8.21
CA ALA A 72 -14.95 7.69 9.59
C ALA A 72 -14.41 8.96 10.30
N THR A 73 -13.24 9.44 9.87
CA THR A 73 -12.56 10.59 10.48
C THR A 73 -12.71 11.89 9.68
N THR A 74 -13.28 11.84 8.46
CA THR A 74 -13.70 13.04 7.72
C THR A 74 -15.10 13.47 8.16
N PRO A 75 -15.24 14.61 8.87
CA PRO A 75 -16.56 15.19 9.11
C PRO A 75 -17.20 15.52 7.74
N PRO A 76 -18.52 15.32 7.59
CA PRO A 76 -19.21 15.58 6.35
C PRO A 76 -18.88 17.01 5.88
N PRO A 77 -18.52 17.20 4.60
CA PRO A 77 -18.21 18.52 4.07
C PRO A 77 -19.38 19.45 4.38
N LYS A 78 -19.07 20.65 4.93
CA LYS A 78 -20.09 21.63 5.28
C LYS A 78 -20.99 21.89 4.07
N PRO A 79 -22.32 22.03 4.26
CA PRO A 79 -23.24 22.38 3.18
C PRO A 79 -22.75 23.64 2.46
N ILE A 80 -22.77 23.57 1.13
CA ILE A 80 -22.26 24.62 0.22
C ILE A 80 -22.92 25.98 0.50
N GLU A 81 -24.12 25.98 1.08
CA GLU A 81 -24.87 27.18 1.50
C GLU A 81 -24.12 28.04 2.55
N GLU A 82 -23.36 27.45 3.48
CA GLU A 82 -22.63 28.25 4.49
C GLU A 82 -21.37 28.90 3.90
N ILE A 83 -20.76 28.27 2.90
CA ILE A 83 -19.52 28.73 2.24
C ILE A 83 -19.83 29.88 1.26
N GLU A 84 -20.94 29.80 0.52
CA GLU A 84 -21.42 30.91 -0.31
C GLU A 84 -21.84 32.13 0.54
N VAL A 85 -22.46 31.91 1.70
CA VAL A 85 -22.87 33.00 2.59
C VAL A 85 -21.67 33.65 3.28
N GLU A 86 -20.62 32.90 3.65
CA GLU A 86 -19.37 33.47 4.15
C GLU A 86 -18.60 34.25 3.06
N GLU A 87 -18.48 33.72 1.83
CA GLU A 87 -17.86 34.46 0.71
C GLU A 87 -18.65 35.72 0.34
N ALA A 88 -19.98 35.68 0.34
CA ALA A 88 -20.82 36.84 0.07
C ALA A 88 -20.69 37.90 1.17
N LYS A 89 -20.50 37.47 2.43
CA LYS A 89 -20.32 38.37 3.57
C LYS A 89 -18.93 38.99 3.61
N GLU A 90 -17.87 38.27 3.23
CA GLU A 90 -16.53 38.85 3.06
C GLU A 90 -16.49 39.84 1.89
N LYS A 91 -17.03 39.48 0.71
CA LYS A 91 -17.07 40.38 -0.44
C LYS A 91 -17.94 41.64 -0.21
N GLY A 92 -18.97 41.55 0.62
CA GLY A 92 -19.81 42.69 1.01
C GLY A 92 -19.15 43.64 2.02
N SER A 93 -18.27 43.14 2.88
CA SER A 93 -17.61 43.96 3.91
C SER A 93 -16.33 44.65 3.43
N GLU A 94 -15.74 44.22 2.31
CA GLU A 94 -14.57 44.87 1.70
C GLU A 94 -14.95 46.01 0.74
N GLY A 95 -16.18 46.01 0.19
CA GLY A 95 -16.72 47.12 -0.63
C GLY A 95 -17.11 48.36 0.18
N GLU A 96 -17.57 48.21 1.42
CA GLU A 96 -18.06 49.34 2.24
C GLU A 96 -16.93 50.15 2.91
N LYS A 97 -15.71 49.61 2.98
CA LYS A 97 -14.53 50.32 3.54
C LYS A 97 -13.76 51.18 2.53
N SER A 98 -14.14 51.14 1.25
CA SER A 98 -13.46 51.86 0.16
C SER A 98 -14.15 53.18 -0.23
N GLU A 99 -15.31 53.52 0.34
CA GLU A 99 -16.13 54.65 -0.11
C GLU A 99 -16.61 55.59 1.01
N GLY A 100 -15.92 55.63 2.16
CA GLY A 100 -16.21 56.52 3.30
C GLY A 100 -14.99 57.30 3.79
#